data_AF-R5M6J3-F1
#
_entry.id   AF-R5M6J3-F1
#
_cell.length_a   1.000
_cell.length_b   1.000
_cell.length_c   1.000
_cell.angle_alpha   90.00
_cell.angle_beta   90.00
_cell.angle_gamma   90.00
#
_symmetry.space_group_name_H-M   'P 1'
#
loop_
_entity.id
_entity.type
_entity.pdbx_description
1 polymer ?
#
loop_
_entity_poly.entity_id
_entity_poly.type
_entity_poly.pdbx_seq_one_letter_code
_entity_poly.pdbx_strand_id
1 'polypeptide(L)'
;MEIRSKLGNENIMQMRKVAFFCSRKEPAGLKNAVDRWIDSLKSDKLCVMCGDQSSMEKHVFSSLLERKIPAILVLAEAMHEQWSEPVNAALGSGLLLIITHCGPEVHAVCAKSAFDRNALMMFLANEIVVGYCSKGGNLERGLAGYNNVKYLVGKQDKGIKMADSSPLQGGRSYAGRNNFAKSQDVEGNVQGGRSINGRNYSANKGFSSGFSQGGRAVAGQAINSGGQWSRRLDLGYSTIYFDFNEAGRDVYIKLTQSTKSADGKYDRHKIFMDRSEFRAFYDTIGYVTRTVERNEKLDNNIVVRSASGDISLNMVMSEGMKMCMMTQEKELQTMGHRRQTIGFCVTELSAFYDVVIDAARYWRIIS
;
A
#
# COMPACT_ATOMS: atom_id res chain seq x y z
N MET A 1 -8.43 -11.89 -3.53
CA MET A 1 -9.28 -10.97 -4.31
C MET A 1 -10.01 -11.80 -5.33
N GLU A 2 -11.33 -11.66 -5.43
CA GLU A 2 -12.18 -12.54 -6.21
C GLU A 2 -12.82 -11.79 -7.38
N ILE A 3 -13.08 -12.49 -8.48
CA ILE A 3 -13.82 -11.96 -9.63
C ILE A 3 -15.30 -11.95 -9.27
N ARG A 4 -15.92 -10.77 -9.17
CA ARG A 4 -17.34 -10.61 -8.79
C ARG A 4 -18.28 -10.68 -9.99
N SER A 5 -17.82 -10.29 -11.18
CA SER A 5 -18.60 -10.37 -12.41
C SER A 5 -17.73 -10.65 -13.63
N LYS A 6 -18.31 -11.34 -14.61
CA LYS A 6 -17.69 -11.76 -15.86
C LYS A 6 -18.67 -11.57 -17.02
N LEU A 7 -18.16 -11.25 -18.20
CA LEU A 7 -18.92 -11.14 -19.45
C LEU A 7 -18.04 -11.62 -20.63
N GLY A 8 -18.56 -12.50 -21.48
CA GLY A 8 -17.84 -13.00 -22.65
C GLY A 8 -17.33 -14.43 -22.49
N ASN A 9 -16.26 -14.78 -23.21
CA ASN A 9 -15.80 -16.17 -23.31
C ASN A 9 -14.90 -16.56 -22.12
N GLU A 10 -15.47 -17.23 -21.12
CA GLU A 10 -14.72 -17.66 -19.93
C GLU A 10 -13.58 -18.66 -20.22
N ASN A 11 -13.63 -19.39 -21.35
CA ASN A 11 -12.58 -20.34 -21.72
C ASN A 11 -11.22 -19.64 -21.94
N ILE A 12 -11.21 -18.34 -22.23
CA ILE A 12 -9.99 -17.53 -22.33
C ILE A 12 -9.18 -17.60 -21.02
N MET A 13 -9.81 -17.81 -19.87
CA MET A 13 -9.08 -17.95 -18.59
C MET A 13 -8.15 -19.16 -18.54
N GLN A 14 -8.39 -20.19 -19.36
CA GLN A 14 -7.57 -21.39 -19.41
C GLN A 14 -6.29 -21.19 -20.22
N MET A 15 -6.25 -20.18 -21.12
CA MET A 15 -5.08 -19.86 -21.94
C MET A 15 -3.91 -19.35 -21.10
N ARG A 16 -2.68 -19.36 -21.64
CA ARG A 16 -1.55 -18.68 -21.00
C ARG A 16 -1.82 -17.18 -20.92
N LYS A 17 -1.81 -16.60 -19.72
CA LYS A 17 -2.20 -15.21 -19.46
C LYS A 17 -0.98 -14.31 -19.39
N VAL A 18 -0.95 -13.26 -20.23
CA VAL A 18 0.08 -12.22 -20.19
C VAL A 18 -0.57 -10.91 -19.72
N ALA A 19 -0.20 -10.40 -18.54
CA ALA A 19 -0.69 -9.10 -18.09
C ALA A 19 0.16 -7.97 -18.65
N PHE A 20 -0.45 -6.99 -19.29
CA PHE A 20 0.20 -5.77 -19.73
C PHE A 20 -0.07 -4.61 -18.77
N PHE A 21 0.99 -3.89 -18.39
CA PHE A 21 0.89 -2.66 -17.60
C PHE A 21 1.73 -1.54 -18.22
N CYS A 22 1.29 -0.30 -18.02
CA CYS A 22 2.09 0.88 -18.34
C CYS A 22 1.81 2.03 -17.37
N SER A 23 2.85 2.77 -17.02
CA SER A 23 2.70 4.04 -16.30
C SER A 23 2.12 5.11 -17.22
N ARG A 24 1.28 6.00 -16.68
CA ARG A 24 0.60 7.07 -17.46
C ARG A 24 1.53 8.12 -18.07
N LYS A 25 2.70 8.39 -17.44
CA LYS A 25 3.71 9.30 -17.98
C LYS A 25 4.72 8.45 -18.74
N GLU A 26 4.69 8.51 -20.07
CA GLU A 26 5.48 7.63 -20.93
C GLU A 26 6.55 8.38 -21.74
N PRO A 27 7.73 7.78 -21.98
CA PRO A 27 8.78 8.37 -22.81
C PRO A 27 8.44 8.26 -24.30
N ALA A 28 9.04 9.15 -25.11
CA ALA A 28 8.95 9.09 -26.56
C ALA A 28 9.47 7.73 -27.10
N GLY A 29 8.78 7.17 -28.09
CA GLY A 29 9.16 5.90 -28.74
C GLY A 29 8.62 4.62 -28.09
N LEU A 30 7.92 4.71 -26.94
CA LEU A 30 7.33 3.53 -26.27
C LEU A 30 6.33 2.78 -27.17
N LYS A 31 5.49 3.51 -27.91
CA LYS A 31 4.47 2.93 -28.79
C LYS A 31 5.07 1.92 -29.79
N ASN A 32 6.20 2.24 -30.42
CA ASN A 32 6.87 1.35 -31.37
C ASN A 32 7.42 0.07 -30.72
N ALA A 33 7.84 0.14 -29.45
CA ALA A 33 8.26 -1.05 -28.70
C ALA A 33 7.07 -1.94 -28.35
N VAL A 34 5.93 -1.32 -28.00
CA VAL A 34 4.67 -2.02 -27.72
C VAL A 34 4.11 -2.66 -28.99
N ASP A 35 4.08 -1.95 -30.12
CA ASP A 35 3.61 -2.46 -31.41
C ASP A 35 4.39 -3.71 -31.84
N ARG A 36 5.74 -3.66 -31.79
CA ARG A 36 6.59 -4.83 -32.06
C ARG A 36 6.36 -6.00 -31.10
N TRP A 37 6.04 -5.70 -29.84
CA TRP A 37 5.69 -6.75 -28.89
C TRP A 37 4.36 -7.40 -29.24
N ILE A 38 3.33 -6.63 -29.60
CA ILE A 38 2.03 -7.14 -30.05
C ILE A 38 2.21 -7.99 -31.31
N ASP A 39 3.01 -7.55 -32.27
CA ASP A 39 3.34 -8.31 -33.49
C ASP A 39 3.99 -9.68 -33.19
N SER A 40 4.66 -9.82 -32.05
CA SER A 40 5.31 -11.08 -31.64
C SER A 40 4.38 -12.08 -30.94
N LEU A 41 3.16 -11.66 -30.59
CA LEU A 41 2.21 -12.50 -29.86
C LEU A 41 1.63 -13.59 -30.78
N LYS A 42 1.49 -14.80 -30.21
CA LYS A 42 0.89 -15.95 -30.89
C LYS A 42 -0.54 -16.13 -30.38
N SER A 43 -1.51 -15.67 -31.15
CA SER A 43 -2.94 -15.59 -30.75
C SER A 43 -3.58 -16.94 -30.41
N ASP A 44 -3.00 -18.04 -30.87
CA ASP A 44 -3.44 -19.41 -30.59
C ASP A 44 -2.97 -19.95 -29.22
N LYS A 45 -2.00 -19.31 -28.58
CA LYS A 45 -1.32 -19.85 -27.38
C LYS A 45 -1.51 -19.05 -26.11
N LEU A 46 -1.88 -17.77 -26.24
CA LEU A 46 -1.97 -16.87 -25.11
C LEU A 46 -3.15 -15.93 -25.23
N CYS A 47 -3.53 -15.36 -24.09
CA CYS A 47 -4.38 -14.19 -24.02
C CYS A 47 -3.65 -13.05 -23.31
N VAL A 48 -4.01 -11.82 -23.66
CA VAL A 48 -3.45 -10.61 -23.02
C VAL A 48 -4.47 -9.98 -22.10
N MET A 49 -4.07 -9.71 -20.86
CA MET A 49 -4.87 -8.98 -19.89
C MET A 49 -4.45 -7.52 -19.85
N CYS A 50 -5.41 -6.60 -19.93
CA CYS A 50 -5.18 -5.16 -19.79
C CYS A 50 -6.40 -4.51 -19.10
N GLY A 51 -6.23 -3.32 -18.50
CA GLY A 51 -7.35 -2.62 -17.86
C GLY A 51 -7.79 -1.32 -18.51
N ASP A 52 -7.28 -1.01 -19.71
CA ASP A 52 -7.79 0.07 -20.57
C ASP A 52 -7.81 1.49 -19.95
N GLN A 53 -6.92 1.77 -18.99
CA GLN A 53 -6.92 3.05 -18.27
C GLN A 53 -5.95 4.08 -18.86
N SER A 54 -4.67 3.72 -19.00
CA SER A 54 -3.67 4.60 -19.59
C SER A 54 -3.81 4.69 -21.11
N SER A 55 -3.25 5.75 -21.73
CA SER A 55 -3.16 5.90 -23.19
C SER A 55 -2.59 4.64 -23.85
N MET A 56 -1.54 4.07 -23.25
CA MET A 56 -0.89 2.87 -23.77
C MET A 56 -1.70 1.60 -23.54
N GLU A 57 -2.36 1.44 -22.38
CA GLU A 57 -3.27 0.28 -22.18
C GLU A 57 -4.43 0.31 -23.18
N LYS A 58 -4.97 1.50 -23.48
CA LYS A 58 -5.98 1.69 -24.52
C LYS A 58 -5.47 1.27 -25.88
N HIS A 59 -4.30 1.79 -26.27
CA HIS A 59 -3.63 1.43 -27.52
C HIS A 59 -3.41 -0.09 -27.66
N VAL A 60 -2.92 -0.74 -26.59
CA VAL A 60 -2.76 -2.20 -26.56
C VAL A 60 -4.11 -2.88 -26.75
N PHE A 61 -5.13 -2.49 -25.98
CA PHE A 61 -6.44 -3.13 -26.05
C PHE A 61 -7.04 -3.02 -27.46
N SER A 62 -7.04 -1.83 -28.06
CA SER A 62 -7.52 -1.63 -29.45
C SER A 62 -6.77 -2.52 -30.44
N SER A 63 -5.44 -2.56 -30.33
CA SER A 63 -4.59 -3.36 -31.21
C SER A 63 -4.85 -4.88 -31.08
N LEU A 64 -5.16 -5.37 -29.86
CA LEU A 64 -5.52 -6.76 -29.64
C LEU A 64 -6.82 -7.12 -30.35
N LEU A 65 -7.84 -6.24 -30.27
CA LEU A 65 -9.12 -6.46 -30.93
C LEU A 65 -8.96 -6.47 -32.46
N GLU A 66 -8.24 -5.49 -33.02
CA GLU A 66 -7.97 -5.38 -34.46
C GLU A 66 -7.26 -6.63 -35.01
N ARG A 67 -6.28 -7.15 -34.25
CA ARG A 67 -5.49 -8.32 -34.63
C ARG A 67 -6.12 -9.65 -34.22
N LYS A 68 -7.33 -9.62 -33.65
CA LYS A 68 -8.07 -10.80 -33.19
C LYS A 68 -7.26 -11.66 -32.20
N ILE A 69 -6.47 -11.01 -31.35
CA ILE A 69 -5.72 -11.67 -30.27
C ILE A 69 -6.66 -11.82 -29.07
N PRO A 70 -6.82 -13.02 -28.49
CA PRO A 70 -7.66 -13.22 -27.33
C PRO A 70 -7.26 -12.30 -26.16
N ALA A 71 -8.24 -11.61 -25.58
CA ALA A 71 -7.99 -10.59 -24.57
C ALA A 71 -8.88 -10.81 -23.33
N ILE A 72 -8.35 -10.38 -22.18
CA ILE A 72 -9.12 -10.21 -20.96
C ILE A 72 -9.08 -8.74 -20.56
N LEU A 73 -10.20 -8.06 -20.66
CA LEU A 73 -10.35 -6.70 -20.14
C LEU A 73 -10.68 -6.77 -18.66
N VAL A 74 -9.81 -6.24 -17.81
CA VAL A 74 -9.99 -6.26 -16.35
C VAL A 74 -10.36 -4.86 -15.87
N LEU A 75 -11.61 -4.69 -15.46
CA LEU A 75 -12.13 -3.40 -15.03
C LEU A 75 -11.73 -3.07 -13.59
N ALA A 76 -11.57 -1.77 -13.35
CA ALA A 76 -11.38 -1.18 -12.04
C ALA A 76 -12.66 -0.49 -11.55
N GLU A 77 -13.81 -0.95 -12.02
CA GLU A 77 -15.14 -0.44 -11.73
C GLU A 77 -16.18 -1.51 -12.03
N ALA A 78 -17.45 -1.23 -11.76
CA ALA A 78 -18.57 -2.09 -12.07
C ALA A 78 -18.62 -2.42 -13.57
N MET A 79 -19.23 -3.57 -13.89
CA MET A 79 -19.45 -3.96 -15.28
C MET A 79 -20.30 -2.90 -15.99
N HIS A 80 -19.89 -2.48 -17.17
CA HIS A 80 -20.67 -1.53 -17.97
C HIS A 80 -21.90 -2.20 -18.58
N GLU A 81 -23.00 -1.46 -18.67
CA GLU A 81 -24.22 -1.91 -19.33
C GLU A 81 -24.11 -1.88 -20.86
N GLN A 82 -23.27 -0.99 -21.38
CA GLN A 82 -23.08 -0.77 -22.82
C GLN A 82 -21.61 -0.76 -23.19
N TRP A 83 -21.31 -1.31 -24.35
CA TRP A 83 -19.97 -1.43 -24.90
C TRP A 83 -19.91 -0.87 -26.32
N SER A 84 -18.74 -0.40 -26.74
CA SER A 84 -18.51 0.06 -28.11
C SER A 84 -18.63 -1.10 -29.11
N GLU A 85 -18.86 -0.77 -30.39
CA GLU A 85 -19.01 -1.77 -31.45
C GLU A 85 -17.81 -2.74 -31.56
N PRO A 86 -16.54 -2.29 -31.49
CA PRO A 86 -15.40 -3.21 -31.53
C PRO A 86 -15.39 -4.20 -30.35
N VAL A 87 -15.82 -3.76 -29.17
CA VAL A 87 -15.90 -4.61 -27.98
C VAL A 87 -17.04 -5.62 -28.12
N ASN A 88 -18.22 -5.20 -28.59
CA ASN A 88 -19.34 -6.11 -28.85
C ASN A 88 -18.99 -7.15 -29.92
N ALA A 89 -18.29 -6.76 -30.99
CA ALA A 89 -17.81 -7.67 -32.02
C ALA A 89 -16.82 -8.71 -31.46
N ALA A 90 -15.91 -8.28 -30.57
CA ALA A 90 -14.96 -9.17 -29.90
C ALA A 90 -15.64 -10.13 -28.91
N LEU A 91 -16.65 -9.66 -28.18
CA LEU A 91 -17.49 -10.50 -27.31
C LEU A 91 -18.25 -11.54 -28.14
N GLY A 92 -18.90 -11.12 -29.23
CA GLY A 92 -19.69 -12.00 -30.10
C GLY A 92 -18.85 -13.03 -30.86
N SER A 93 -17.59 -12.73 -31.15
CA SER A 93 -16.64 -13.67 -31.77
C SER A 93 -15.90 -14.56 -30.76
N GLY A 94 -16.17 -14.41 -29.46
CA GLY A 94 -15.56 -15.21 -28.41
C GLY A 94 -14.07 -14.91 -28.16
N LEU A 95 -13.57 -13.78 -28.62
CA LEU A 95 -12.18 -13.34 -28.47
C LEU A 95 -11.94 -12.49 -27.21
N LEU A 96 -13.01 -12.09 -26.51
CA LEU A 96 -12.92 -11.24 -25.34
C LEU A 96 -13.62 -11.85 -24.12
N LEU A 97 -12.98 -11.67 -22.97
CA LEU A 97 -13.56 -11.83 -21.65
C LEU A 97 -13.39 -10.51 -20.89
N ILE A 98 -14.46 -9.99 -20.31
CA ILE A 98 -14.43 -8.82 -19.44
C ILE A 98 -14.68 -9.29 -18.02
N ILE A 99 -13.83 -8.89 -17.08
CA ILE A 99 -13.96 -9.25 -15.67
C ILE A 99 -13.86 -8.03 -14.78
N THR A 100 -14.52 -8.08 -13.63
CA THR A 100 -14.33 -7.09 -12.57
C THR A 100 -14.37 -7.73 -11.18
N HIS A 101 -13.57 -7.18 -10.27
CA HIS A 101 -13.62 -7.49 -8.84
C HIS A 101 -14.49 -6.49 -8.07
N CYS A 102 -14.99 -5.44 -8.73
CA CYS A 102 -15.82 -4.43 -8.11
C CYS A 102 -17.28 -4.89 -8.05
N GLY A 103 -17.99 -4.47 -7.00
CA GLY A 103 -19.45 -4.62 -6.95
C GLY A 103 -20.16 -3.62 -7.86
N PRO A 104 -21.47 -3.78 -8.07
CA PRO A 104 -22.27 -2.88 -8.90
C PRO A 104 -22.21 -1.42 -8.44
N GLU A 105 -21.90 -1.15 -7.16
CA GLU A 105 -21.83 0.19 -6.56
C GLU A 105 -20.63 1.04 -7.01
N VAL A 106 -19.60 0.45 -7.63
CA VAL A 106 -18.35 1.15 -7.96
C VAL A 106 -18.39 1.66 -9.41
N HIS A 107 -19.06 2.78 -9.65
CA HIS A 107 -19.24 3.31 -11.02
C HIS A 107 -18.11 4.20 -11.55
N ALA A 108 -17.06 4.43 -10.76
CA ALA A 108 -15.93 5.24 -11.18
C ALA A 108 -14.62 4.59 -10.75
N VAL A 109 -13.67 4.51 -11.69
CA VAL A 109 -12.31 4.08 -11.39
C VAL A 109 -11.68 5.01 -10.34
N CYS A 110 -11.41 4.45 -9.17
CA CYS A 110 -10.60 5.11 -8.15
C CYS A 110 -9.22 4.45 -8.09
N ALA A 111 -8.31 5.09 -7.35
CA ALA A 111 -6.97 4.54 -7.24
C ALA A 111 -6.98 3.14 -6.58
N LYS A 112 -7.91 2.83 -5.66
CA LYS A 112 -7.99 1.54 -4.98
C LYS A 112 -8.49 0.45 -5.90
N SER A 113 -9.60 0.68 -6.60
CA SER A 113 -10.09 -0.27 -7.58
C SER A 113 -9.09 -0.49 -8.72
N ALA A 114 -8.32 0.54 -9.12
CA ALA A 114 -7.23 0.37 -10.09
C ALA A 114 -6.06 -0.47 -9.52
N PHE A 115 -5.72 -0.29 -8.24
CA PHE A 115 -4.70 -1.10 -7.59
C PHE A 115 -5.14 -2.56 -7.45
N ASP A 116 -6.38 -2.77 -7.02
CA ASP A 116 -6.95 -4.09 -6.82
C ASP A 116 -7.09 -4.83 -8.16
N ARG A 117 -7.58 -4.14 -9.19
CA ARG A 117 -7.55 -4.61 -10.57
C ARG A 117 -6.15 -5.05 -11.00
N ASN A 118 -5.12 -4.23 -10.72
CA ASN A 118 -3.75 -4.56 -11.07
C ASN A 118 -3.25 -5.79 -10.30
N ALA A 119 -3.52 -5.88 -9.00
CA ALA A 119 -3.14 -7.02 -8.18
C ALA A 119 -3.83 -8.32 -8.66
N LEU A 120 -5.11 -8.25 -9.04
CA LEU A 120 -5.84 -9.37 -9.65
C LEU A 120 -5.18 -9.79 -10.97
N MET A 121 -4.87 -8.84 -11.85
CA MET A 121 -4.15 -9.13 -13.10
C MET A 121 -2.80 -9.80 -12.84
N MET A 122 -1.98 -9.28 -11.92
CA MET A 122 -0.67 -9.84 -11.59
C MET A 122 -0.79 -11.25 -11.00
N PHE A 123 -1.80 -11.48 -10.15
CA PHE A 123 -2.08 -12.78 -9.56
C PHE A 123 -2.50 -13.83 -10.59
N LEU A 124 -3.30 -13.46 -11.59
CA LEU A 124 -3.77 -14.37 -12.64
C LEU A 124 -2.73 -14.61 -13.75
N ALA A 125 -1.74 -13.71 -13.87
CA ALA A 125 -0.80 -13.71 -14.98
C ALA A 125 0.26 -14.82 -14.86
N ASN A 126 0.52 -15.50 -15.97
CA ASN A 126 1.70 -16.34 -16.11
C ASN A 126 2.95 -15.50 -16.41
N GLU A 127 2.78 -14.40 -17.13
CA GLU A 127 3.85 -13.46 -17.49
C GLU A 127 3.35 -12.02 -17.35
N ILE A 128 4.20 -11.14 -16.84
CA ILE A 128 3.90 -9.71 -16.69
C ILE A 128 4.78 -8.93 -17.66
N VAL A 129 4.17 -8.19 -18.58
CA VAL A 129 4.85 -7.30 -19.52
C VAL A 129 4.57 -5.86 -19.14
N VAL A 130 5.64 -5.07 -19.00
CA VAL A 130 5.57 -3.67 -18.61
C VAL A 130 6.10 -2.82 -19.74
N GLY A 131 5.24 -2.00 -20.34
CA GLY A 131 5.64 -1.06 -21.38
C GLY A 131 6.69 -0.08 -20.86
N TYR A 132 6.28 0.71 -19.87
CA TYR A 132 7.15 1.63 -19.13
C TYR A 132 6.73 1.72 -17.66
N CYS A 133 7.71 1.84 -16.78
CA CYS A 133 7.51 1.95 -15.34
C CYS A 133 8.20 3.20 -14.79
N SER A 134 7.44 4.15 -14.25
CA SER A 134 8.01 5.33 -13.58
C SER A 134 8.60 4.95 -12.23
N LYS A 135 9.82 5.42 -11.94
CA LYS A 135 10.48 5.27 -10.63
C LYS A 135 9.64 5.90 -9.52
N GLY A 136 9.52 5.21 -8.38
CA GLY A 136 8.72 5.58 -7.22
C GLY A 136 7.20 5.45 -7.44
N GLY A 137 6.74 5.01 -8.61
CA GLY A 137 5.32 4.94 -8.96
C GLY A 137 4.59 3.73 -8.39
N ASN A 138 3.25 3.80 -8.35
CA ASN A 138 2.39 2.70 -7.86
C ASN A 138 2.60 1.38 -8.62
N LEU A 139 2.89 1.45 -9.92
CA LEU A 139 3.17 0.26 -10.72
C LEU A 139 4.50 -0.38 -10.31
N GLU A 140 5.55 0.41 -10.08
CA GLU A 140 6.86 -0.10 -9.63
C GLU A 140 6.74 -0.85 -8.31
N ARG A 141 6.02 -0.24 -7.34
CA ARG A 141 5.79 -0.85 -6.03
C ARG A 141 4.96 -2.13 -6.12
N GLY A 142 3.91 -2.15 -6.95
CA GLY A 142 3.07 -3.33 -7.14
C GLY A 142 3.80 -4.50 -7.82
N LEU A 143 4.82 -4.22 -8.63
CA LEU A 143 5.66 -5.23 -9.27
C LEU A 143 6.76 -5.78 -8.35
N ALA A 144 7.01 -5.15 -7.20
CA ALA A 144 8.01 -5.61 -6.25
C ALA A 144 7.60 -6.98 -5.68
N GLY A 145 8.42 -8.01 -5.94
CA GLY A 145 8.15 -9.39 -5.52
C GLY A 145 7.73 -10.33 -6.65
N TYR A 146 7.46 -9.81 -7.86
CA TYR A 146 7.21 -10.64 -9.04
C TYR A 146 8.52 -10.88 -9.81
N ASN A 147 8.85 -12.14 -10.06
CA ASN A 147 10.04 -12.56 -10.81
C ASN A 147 9.78 -12.76 -12.31
N ASN A 148 8.50 -12.86 -12.71
CA ASN A 148 8.05 -13.09 -14.09
C ASN A 148 7.74 -11.78 -14.84
N VAL A 149 8.54 -10.72 -14.59
CA VAL A 149 8.32 -9.38 -15.15
C VAL A 149 9.31 -9.08 -16.27
N LYS A 150 8.78 -8.71 -17.44
CA LYS A 150 9.54 -8.28 -18.63
C LYS A 150 9.25 -6.81 -18.93
N TYR A 151 10.28 -6.00 -19.09
CA TYR A 151 10.16 -4.58 -19.44
C TYR A 151 10.42 -4.37 -20.93
N LEU A 152 9.56 -3.62 -21.62
CA LEU A 152 9.74 -3.30 -23.04
C LEU A 152 10.67 -2.09 -23.23
N VAL A 153 10.52 -1.06 -22.40
CA VAL A 153 11.39 0.11 -22.35
C VAL A 153 11.78 0.40 -20.91
N GLY A 154 13.08 0.42 -20.64
CA GLY A 154 13.64 0.70 -19.32
C GLY A 154 13.53 -0.46 -18.32
N LYS A 155 14.65 -1.17 -18.15
CA LYS A 155 15.26 -1.54 -16.86
C LYS A 155 16.67 -2.08 -17.14
N GLN A 156 17.66 -1.19 -17.27
CA GLN A 156 19.07 -1.61 -17.27
C GLN A 156 19.69 -1.21 -15.94
N ASP A 157 19.67 -2.14 -15.00
CA ASP A 157 20.81 -2.42 -14.14
C ASP A 157 20.83 -3.93 -13.91
N LYS A 158 21.41 -4.64 -14.88
CA LYS A 158 21.91 -6.00 -14.64
C LYS A 158 23.14 -5.88 -13.76
N GLY A 159 22.95 -5.80 -12.45
CA GLY A 159 24.00 -5.91 -11.44
C GLY A 159 24.24 -7.35 -11.00
N ILE A 160 24.49 -8.28 -11.93
CA ILE A 160 25.22 -9.52 -11.61
C ILE A 160 26.45 -9.48 -12.49
N LYS A 161 27.54 -8.91 -11.94
CA LYS A 161 28.88 -9.17 -12.48
C LYS A 161 29.16 -10.64 -12.22
N MET A 162 29.22 -11.42 -13.30
CA MET A 162 29.92 -12.69 -13.28
C MET A 162 31.36 -12.40 -12.90
N ALA A 163 31.88 -13.13 -11.92
CA ALA A 163 33.27 -13.07 -11.54
C ALA A 163 34.10 -13.62 -12.69
N ASP A 164 34.76 -12.71 -13.42
CA ASP A 164 35.85 -13.09 -14.31
C ASP A 164 37.03 -13.55 -13.45
N SER A 165 37.35 -14.83 -13.63
CA SER A 165 38.58 -15.47 -13.21
C SER A 165 39.77 -14.93 -13.99
N SER A 166 40.78 -14.36 -13.32
CA SER A 166 42.22 -14.50 -13.62
C SER A 166 43.11 -13.74 -12.62
N PRO A 167 44.41 -14.10 -12.46
CA PRO A 167 44.99 -14.37 -11.14
C PRO A 167 46.16 -13.45 -10.71
N LEU A 168 46.64 -13.66 -9.47
CA LEU A 168 47.92 -13.22 -8.86
C LEU A 168 47.99 -11.70 -8.53
N GLN A 169 48.57 -11.18 -7.44
CA GLN A 169 49.61 -11.66 -6.53
C GLN A 169 49.70 -10.71 -5.30
N GLY A 170 50.16 -11.25 -4.15
CA GLY A 170 50.74 -10.49 -3.01
C GLY A 170 49.72 -9.94 -1.99
N GLY A 171 49.63 -10.38 -0.74
CA GLY A 171 50.63 -10.91 0.17
C GLY A 171 50.92 -9.87 1.26
N ARG A 172 50.33 -10.05 2.46
CA ARG A 172 50.96 -9.80 3.76
C ARG A 172 50.00 -10.13 4.91
N SER A 173 50.37 -11.20 5.61
CA SER A 173 49.82 -11.70 6.86
C SER A 173 50.12 -10.76 8.04
N TYR A 174 49.20 -10.67 8.99
CA TYR A 174 49.55 -10.65 10.42
C TYR A 174 48.54 -11.48 11.20
N ALA A 175 49.07 -12.47 11.91
CA ALA A 175 48.35 -13.35 12.82
C ALA A 175 48.10 -12.65 14.17
N GLY A 176 46.94 -12.90 14.76
CA GLY A 176 46.59 -12.47 16.12
C GLY A 176 45.60 -13.45 16.73
N ARG A 177 46.09 -14.20 17.72
CA ARG A 177 45.55 -15.41 18.34
C ARG A 177 44.30 -15.17 19.21
N ASN A 178 43.44 -16.19 19.27
CA ASN A 178 42.37 -16.41 20.26
C ASN A 178 42.81 -16.14 21.71
N ASN A 179 41.85 -15.75 22.57
CA ASN A 179 41.60 -16.47 23.82
C ASN A 179 40.20 -16.18 24.40
N PHE A 180 39.53 -17.26 24.77
CA PHE A 180 38.37 -17.32 25.65
C PHE A 180 38.78 -17.02 27.09
N ALA A 181 37.92 -16.33 27.85
CA ALA A 181 37.84 -16.48 29.30
C ALA A 181 36.41 -16.19 29.81
N LYS A 182 35.89 -17.15 30.59
CA LYS A 182 34.65 -17.13 31.36
C LYS A 182 34.79 -16.30 32.64
N SER A 183 33.69 -15.72 33.10
CA SER A 183 33.40 -15.45 34.53
C SER A 183 31.87 -15.30 34.65
N GLN A 184 31.14 -16.35 35.06
CA GLN A 184 30.70 -16.65 36.43
C GLN A 184 29.85 -15.57 37.11
N ASP A 185 28.56 -15.89 37.12
CA ASP A 185 27.46 -15.60 38.04
C ASP A 185 27.79 -14.99 39.40
N VAL A 186 27.00 -13.97 39.77
CA VAL A 186 26.64 -13.67 41.17
C VAL A 186 25.12 -13.47 41.23
N GLU A 187 24.45 -14.42 41.86
CA GLU A 187 23.06 -14.32 42.32
C GLU A 187 22.96 -13.30 43.46
N GLY A 188 21.96 -12.43 43.38
CA GLY A 188 21.59 -11.50 44.44
C GLY A 188 20.07 -11.40 44.54
N ASN A 189 19.51 -12.25 45.39
CA ASN A 189 18.10 -12.31 45.79
C ASN A 189 17.61 -10.98 46.37
N VAL A 190 16.55 -10.39 45.81
CA VAL A 190 15.60 -9.55 46.57
C VAL A 190 14.18 -9.90 46.10
N GLN A 191 13.48 -10.65 46.95
CA GLN A 191 12.03 -10.88 46.90
C GLN A 191 11.28 -9.58 47.17
N GLY A 192 10.24 -9.29 46.38
CA GLY A 192 9.45 -8.08 46.58
C GLY A 192 8.26 -7.85 45.66
N GLY A 193 7.38 -8.85 45.50
CA GLY A 193 5.94 -8.58 45.43
C GLY A 193 5.24 -8.30 44.09
N ARG A 194 4.23 -9.14 43.85
CA ARG A 194 2.98 -8.91 43.09
C ARG A 194 3.00 -9.15 41.59
N SER A 195 2.89 -10.45 41.28
CA SER A 195 2.06 -10.97 40.20
C SER A 195 0.69 -10.27 40.15
N ILE A 196 0.37 -9.66 39.01
CA ILE A 196 -1.01 -9.31 38.65
C ILE A 196 -1.34 -10.04 37.35
N ASN A 197 -2.03 -11.16 37.57
CA ASN A 197 -2.94 -11.90 36.70
C ASN A 197 -3.23 -11.33 35.31
N GLY A 198 -3.17 -12.26 34.36
CA GLY A 198 -3.76 -12.12 33.04
C GLY A 198 -5.19 -11.58 33.10
N ARG A 199 -5.44 -10.55 32.32
CA ARG A 199 -6.78 -10.10 31.95
C ARG A 199 -6.90 -10.23 30.45
N ASN A 200 -7.83 -11.09 30.04
CA ASN A 200 -8.34 -11.16 28.69
C ASN A 200 -8.74 -9.75 28.23
N TYR A 201 -8.15 -9.29 27.14
CA TYR A 201 -8.52 -8.03 26.51
C TYR A 201 -9.86 -8.21 25.83
N SER A 202 -10.93 -7.84 26.54
CA SER A 202 -12.26 -7.70 25.98
C SER A 202 -12.22 -6.62 24.90
N ALA A 203 -12.38 -7.01 23.63
CA ALA A 203 -12.72 -6.11 22.55
C ALA A 203 -13.96 -5.31 22.95
N ASN A 204 -13.88 -3.98 22.85
CA ASN A 204 -15.00 -3.12 23.21
C ASN A 204 -16.16 -3.40 22.24
N LYS A 205 -17.29 -3.84 22.79
CA LYS A 205 -18.57 -4.03 22.09
C LYS A 205 -19.13 -2.65 21.69
N GLY A 206 -18.65 -2.14 20.57
CA GLY A 206 -19.10 -0.88 19.97
C GLY A 206 -18.52 -0.60 18.59
N PHE A 207 -17.64 -1.47 18.08
CA PHE A 207 -16.93 -1.32 16.80
C PHE A 207 -17.61 -2.08 15.64
N SER A 208 -18.88 -2.45 15.82
CA SER A 208 -19.62 -3.35 14.92
C SER A 208 -20.74 -2.63 14.18
N SER A 209 -20.39 -1.70 13.30
CA SER A 209 -21.25 -1.30 12.17
C SER A 209 -20.55 -0.22 11.34
N GLY A 210 -19.99 -0.60 10.18
CA GLY A 210 -19.65 0.38 9.14
C GLY A 210 -18.32 0.23 8.41
N PHE A 211 -17.61 -0.90 8.50
CA PHE A 211 -16.47 -1.15 7.62
C PHE A 211 -16.96 -1.62 6.25
N SER A 212 -17.36 -0.68 5.39
CA SER A 212 -17.47 -0.92 3.95
C SER A 212 -16.10 -0.79 3.29
N GLN A 213 -15.87 -1.61 2.27
CA GLN A 213 -14.56 -1.85 1.64
C GLN A 213 -13.84 -0.57 1.17
N GLY A 214 -12.52 -0.58 1.41
CA GLY A 214 -11.54 0.48 1.22
C GLY A 214 -11.67 1.42 0.02
N GLY A 215 -11.48 2.72 0.27
CA GLY A 215 -10.88 3.60 -0.73
C GLY A 215 -9.38 3.68 -0.48
N ARG A 216 -8.63 4.25 -1.43
CA ARG A 216 -7.18 4.40 -1.28
C ARG A 216 -6.95 5.65 -0.45
N ALA A 217 -6.13 5.56 0.59
CA ALA A 217 -5.47 6.67 1.26
C ALA A 217 -4.96 7.73 0.25
N VAL A 218 -5.76 8.76 -0.06
CA VAL A 218 -5.33 9.90 -0.91
C VAL A 218 -4.88 11.01 -0.01
N ALA A 219 -3.60 11.37 -0.07
CA ALA A 219 -3.12 12.60 0.53
C ALA A 219 -3.61 13.79 -0.30
N GLY A 220 -4.57 14.55 0.22
CA GLY A 220 -4.97 15.84 -0.36
C GLY A 220 -3.79 16.81 -0.38
N GLN A 221 -3.79 17.78 -1.30
CA GLN A 221 -2.76 18.83 -1.33
C GLN A 221 -2.68 19.54 0.02
N ALA A 222 -1.47 19.95 0.44
CA ALA A 222 -1.32 20.74 1.65
C ALA A 222 -2.05 22.06 1.42
N ILE A 223 -3.06 22.34 2.25
CA ILE A 223 -3.80 23.58 2.19
C ILE A 223 -3.14 24.53 3.19
N ASN A 224 -2.56 25.62 2.69
CA ASN A 224 -2.06 26.73 3.47
C ASN A 224 -3.08 27.88 3.41
N SER A 225 -4.26 27.67 3.98
CA SER A 225 -5.30 28.71 4.04
C SER A 225 -5.30 29.33 5.43
N GLY A 226 -5.13 30.65 5.52
CA GLY A 226 -5.20 31.37 6.80
C GLY A 226 -4.04 31.13 7.77
N GLY A 227 -2.90 30.58 7.31
CA GLY A 227 -1.69 30.40 8.14
C GLY A 227 -1.59 29.07 8.90
N GLN A 228 -2.57 28.17 8.77
CA GLN A 228 -2.58 26.90 9.48
C GLN A 228 -2.39 25.73 8.49
N TRP A 229 -1.28 24.99 8.63
CA TRP A 229 -1.01 23.83 7.77
C TRP A 229 -1.93 22.67 8.11
N SER A 230 -2.54 22.09 7.08
CA SER A 230 -3.32 20.87 7.18
C SER A 230 -3.02 19.94 6.00
N ARG A 231 -2.92 18.64 6.30
CA ARG A 231 -2.90 17.55 5.31
C ARG A 231 -4.05 16.59 5.58
N ARG A 232 -4.74 16.22 4.52
CA ARG A 232 -5.85 15.27 4.55
C ARG A 232 -5.41 13.94 3.95
N LEU A 233 -5.75 12.82 4.60
CA LEU A 233 -5.55 11.48 4.10
C LEU A 233 -6.90 10.77 4.02
N ASP A 234 -7.42 10.57 2.80
CA ASP A 234 -8.71 9.93 2.56
C ASP A 234 -8.57 8.42 2.40
N LEU A 235 -9.01 7.62 3.37
CA LEU A 235 -8.95 6.15 3.35
C LEU A 235 -10.19 5.52 2.68
N GLY A 236 -11.12 6.36 2.19
CA GLY A 236 -12.38 5.94 1.58
C GLY A 236 -13.49 5.47 2.51
N TYR A 237 -13.14 4.87 3.67
CA TYR A 237 -14.08 4.57 4.76
C TYR A 237 -13.96 5.56 5.92
N SER A 238 -12.86 6.31 5.96
CA SER A 238 -12.64 7.39 6.92
C SER A 238 -11.65 8.39 6.34
N THR A 239 -11.52 9.54 6.97
CA THR A 239 -10.52 10.55 6.61
C THR A 239 -9.68 10.88 7.83
N ILE A 240 -8.35 10.91 7.68
CA ILE A 240 -7.43 11.38 8.71
C ILE A 240 -6.92 12.77 8.33
N TYR A 241 -7.14 13.73 9.21
CA TYR A 241 -6.61 15.08 9.09
C TYR A 241 -5.39 15.24 9.99
N PHE A 242 -4.34 15.85 9.47
CA PHE A 242 -3.13 16.24 10.19
C PHE A 242 -3.11 17.75 10.26
N ASP A 243 -3.44 18.30 11.43
CA ASP A 243 -3.57 19.75 11.62
C ASP A 243 -2.52 20.24 12.61
N PHE A 244 -1.74 21.24 12.23
CA PHE A 244 -0.99 22.02 13.21
C PHE A 244 -1.92 22.99 13.92
N ASN A 245 -1.83 23.07 15.25
CA ASN A 245 -2.63 23.98 16.05
C ASN A 245 -1.72 24.68 17.07
N GLU A 246 -2.15 25.86 17.50
CA GLU A 246 -1.47 26.67 18.50
C GLU A 246 -2.32 26.72 19.78
N ALA A 247 -1.69 26.53 20.93
CA ALA A 247 -2.27 26.74 22.25
C ALA A 247 -1.33 27.65 23.05
N GLY A 248 -1.58 28.96 23.01
CA GLY A 248 -0.68 29.95 23.61
C GLY A 248 0.65 30.00 22.87
N ARG A 249 1.75 29.63 23.53
CA ARG A 249 3.09 29.56 22.92
C ARG A 249 3.43 28.18 22.36
N ASP A 250 2.61 27.18 22.63
CA ASP A 250 2.86 25.80 22.24
C ASP A 250 2.21 25.49 20.90
N VAL A 251 2.98 24.84 20.03
CA VAL A 251 2.50 24.29 18.76
C VAL A 251 2.40 22.79 18.93
N TYR A 252 1.29 22.20 18.48
CA TYR A 252 1.09 20.75 18.49
C TYR A 252 0.43 20.30 17.20
N ILE A 253 0.63 19.03 16.84
CA ILE A 253 -0.09 18.39 15.74
C ILE A 253 -1.26 17.56 16.29
N LYS A 254 -2.38 17.62 15.59
CA LYS A 254 -3.59 16.86 15.89
C LYS A 254 -3.92 15.96 14.71
N LEU A 255 -3.94 14.66 14.95
CA LEU A 255 -4.43 13.67 14.00
C LEU A 255 -5.91 13.40 14.30
N THR A 256 -6.80 13.76 13.40
CA THR A 256 -8.25 13.54 13.54
C THR A 256 -8.71 12.52 12.53
N GLN A 257 -9.08 11.31 12.96
CA GLN A 257 -9.80 10.37 12.11
C GLN A 257 -11.30 10.64 12.22
N SER A 258 -11.94 10.91 11.09
CA SER A 258 -13.38 11.10 10.96
C SER A 258 -13.96 9.93 10.17
N THR A 259 -14.84 9.16 10.82
CA THR A 259 -15.54 8.02 10.22
C THR A 259 -17.02 8.36 10.16
N LYS A 260 -17.69 8.04 9.04
CA LYS A 260 -19.13 8.28 8.90
C LYS A 260 -19.88 7.06 9.42
N SER A 261 -20.70 7.25 10.43
CA SER A 261 -21.54 6.22 11.05
C SER A 261 -22.75 5.91 10.15
N ALA A 262 -23.39 4.76 10.36
CA ALA A 262 -24.54 4.32 9.56
C ALA A 262 -25.75 5.28 9.63
N ASP A 263 -25.89 6.04 10.71
CA ASP A 263 -26.92 7.09 10.90
C ASP A 263 -26.57 8.42 10.20
N GLY A 264 -25.46 8.46 9.47
CA GLY A 264 -24.97 9.64 8.75
C GLY A 264 -24.21 10.63 9.63
N LYS A 265 -24.06 10.40 10.94
CA LYS A 265 -23.19 11.19 11.80
C LYS A 265 -21.72 10.89 11.56
N TYR A 266 -20.85 11.71 12.13
CA TYR A 266 -19.41 11.52 12.07
C TYR A 266 -18.85 11.23 13.47
N ASP A 267 -18.25 10.06 13.61
CA ASP A 267 -17.45 9.70 14.76
C ASP A 267 -16.02 10.20 14.55
N ARG A 268 -15.46 10.87 15.56
CA ARG A 268 -14.14 11.51 15.47
C ARG A 268 -13.23 11.08 16.60
N HIS A 269 -12.11 10.48 16.23
CA HIS A 269 -11.04 10.13 17.16
C HIS A 269 -9.82 11.00 16.94
N LYS A 270 -9.17 11.39 18.04
CA LYS A 270 -8.12 12.41 18.02
C LYS A 270 -6.89 12.00 18.82
N ILE A 271 -5.73 12.04 18.17
CA ILE A 271 -4.40 11.91 18.78
C ILE A 271 -3.69 13.25 18.71
N PHE A 272 -3.01 13.62 19.79
CA PHE A 272 -2.30 14.88 19.96
C PHE A 272 -0.83 14.62 20.25
N MET A 273 0.05 15.39 19.60
CA MET A 273 1.49 15.30 19.82
C MET A 273 2.13 16.69 19.78
N ASP A 274 3.00 16.98 20.74
CA ASP A 274 3.95 18.08 20.64
C ASP A 274 5.10 17.76 19.65
N ARG A 275 6.02 18.70 19.47
CA ARG A 275 7.13 18.54 18.51
C ARG A 275 8.06 17.37 18.84
N SER A 276 8.37 17.18 20.12
CA SER A 276 9.27 16.11 20.59
C SER A 276 8.59 14.74 20.50
N GLU A 277 7.32 14.68 20.83
CA GLU A 277 6.47 13.49 20.70
C GLU A 277 6.31 13.11 19.23
N PHE A 278 6.09 14.09 18.35
CA PHE A 278 5.97 13.85 16.92
C PHE A 278 7.29 13.43 16.27
N ARG A 279 8.45 13.90 16.77
CA ARG A 279 9.77 13.39 16.35
C ARG A 279 9.88 11.89 16.63
N ALA A 280 9.55 11.47 17.85
CA ALA A 280 9.55 10.06 18.23
C ALA A 280 8.53 9.25 17.42
N PHE A 281 7.32 9.78 17.23
CA PHE A 281 6.29 9.17 16.39
C PHE A 281 6.74 8.99 14.94
N TYR A 282 7.40 9.99 14.34
CA TYR A 282 7.97 9.91 13.00
C TYR A 282 8.98 8.75 12.87
N ASP A 283 9.91 8.64 13.84
CA ASP A 283 10.93 7.59 13.83
C ASP A 283 10.27 6.21 14.00
N THR A 284 9.31 6.09 14.92
CA THR A 284 8.56 4.86 15.18
C THR A 284 7.72 4.44 13.97
N ILE A 285 6.92 5.33 13.38
CA ILE A 285 6.14 4.99 12.17
C ILE A 285 7.07 4.63 11.02
N GLY A 286 8.21 5.30 10.87
CA GLY A 286 9.22 4.93 9.87
C GLY A 286 9.78 3.53 10.08
N TYR A 287 10.08 3.15 11.33
CA TYR A 287 10.46 1.79 11.69
C TYR A 287 9.35 0.79 11.32
N VAL A 288 8.13 1.02 11.81
CA VAL A 288 6.98 0.14 11.55
C VAL A 288 6.75 -0.04 10.05
N THR A 289 6.80 1.05 9.28
CA THR A 289 6.60 1.04 7.82
C THR A 289 7.66 0.17 7.14
N ARG A 290 8.94 0.38 7.43
CA ARG A 290 10.03 -0.41 6.83
C ARG A 290 9.97 -1.89 7.21
N THR A 291 9.69 -2.20 8.47
CA THR A 291 9.56 -3.59 8.95
C THR A 291 8.39 -4.30 8.28
N VAL A 292 7.24 -3.62 8.16
CA VAL A 292 6.06 -4.14 7.44
C VAL A 292 6.36 -4.35 5.94
N GLU A 293 7.00 -3.38 5.29
CA GLU A 293 7.34 -3.46 3.86
C GLU A 293 8.32 -4.60 3.56
N ARG A 294 9.20 -4.93 4.50
CA ARG A 294 10.13 -6.08 4.40
C ARG A 294 9.51 -7.41 4.80
N ASN A 295 8.24 -7.41 5.21
CA ASN A 295 7.55 -8.58 5.76
C ASN A 295 8.29 -9.19 6.98
N GLU A 296 8.95 -8.33 7.75
CA GLU A 296 9.64 -8.69 8.98
C GLU A 296 8.66 -8.69 10.17
N LYS A 297 9.01 -9.43 11.22
CA LYS A 297 8.20 -9.47 12.45
C LYS A 297 8.39 -8.15 13.22
N LEU A 298 7.29 -7.46 13.51
CA LEU A 298 7.29 -6.28 14.38
C LEU A 298 7.52 -6.69 15.84
N ASP A 299 8.20 -5.81 16.58
CA ASP A 299 8.32 -5.93 18.02
C ASP A 299 6.94 -5.95 18.68
N ASN A 300 6.84 -6.74 19.75
CA ASN A 300 5.68 -6.68 20.61
C ASN A 300 5.72 -5.36 21.40
N ASN A 301 4.59 -4.67 21.50
CA ASN A 301 4.41 -3.47 22.34
C ASN A 301 5.18 -2.21 21.85
N ILE A 302 4.90 -1.78 20.62
CA ILE A 302 5.44 -0.54 20.07
C ILE A 302 4.71 0.66 20.69
N VAL A 303 5.44 1.49 21.43
CA VAL A 303 4.87 2.63 22.16
C VAL A 303 5.71 3.88 21.94
N VAL A 304 5.04 4.99 21.64
CA VAL A 304 5.62 6.35 21.66
C VAL A 304 5.22 7.01 22.97
N ARG A 305 6.20 7.44 23.76
CA ARG A 305 5.94 8.14 25.02
C ARG A 305 5.40 9.53 24.74
N SER A 306 4.36 9.92 25.48
CA SER A 306 3.74 11.24 25.32
C SER A 306 3.12 11.74 26.63
N ALA A 307 3.35 13.02 26.94
CA ALA A 307 2.71 13.77 28.02
C ALA A 307 1.18 13.94 27.79
N SER A 308 0.75 13.81 26.53
CA SER A 308 -0.66 13.72 26.13
C SER A 308 -1.24 12.31 26.26
N GLY A 309 -0.48 11.37 26.80
CA GLY A 309 -0.82 9.95 26.92
C GLY A 309 -0.04 9.12 25.92
N ASP A 310 0.50 8.00 26.37
CA ASP A 310 1.32 7.12 25.52
C ASP A 310 0.52 6.63 24.30
N ILE A 311 1.19 6.58 23.16
CA ILE A 311 0.61 6.14 21.90
C ILE A 311 1.10 4.73 21.62
N SER A 312 0.23 3.74 21.79
CA SER A 312 0.51 2.35 21.44
C SER A 312 0.15 2.07 19.98
N LEU A 313 1.01 1.34 19.28
CA LEU A 313 0.80 0.88 17.91
C LEU A 313 0.64 -0.63 17.89
N ASN A 314 -0.53 -1.08 17.44
CA ASN A 314 -0.89 -2.49 17.43
C ASN A 314 -1.36 -2.92 16.04
N MET A 315 -0.85 -4.07 15.59
CA MET A 315 -1.34 -4.73 14.38
C MET A 315 -2.40 -5.75 14.77
N VAL A 316 -3.65 -5.51 14.39
CA VAL A 316 -4.78 -6.38 14.73
C VAL A 316 -5.44 -6.92 13.47
N MET A 317 -5.90 -8.17 13.51
CA MET A 317 -6.77 -8.70 12.46
C MET A 317 -8.21 -8.26 12.75
N SER A 318 -8.84 -7.57 11.81
CA SER A 318 -10.24 -7.16 11.88
C SER A 318 -10.90 -7.42 10.52
N GLU A 319 -12.00 -8.18 10.50
CA GLU A 319 -12.76 -8.49 9.28
C GLU A 319 -11.89 -9.01 8.12
N GLY A 320 -10.89 -9.85 8.44
CA GLY A 320 -9.96 -10.42 7.46
C GLY A 320 -8.87 -9.46 6.98
N MET A 321 -8.86 -8.21 7.44
CA MET A 321 -7.82 -7.22 7.14
C MET A 321 -6.87 -7.04 8.33
N LYS A 322 -5.58 -6.88 8.03
CA LYS A 322 -4.60 -6.46 9.02
C LYS A 322 -4.69 -4.95 9.17
N MET A 323 -5.03 -4.48 10.37
CA MET A 323 -5.22 -3.08 10.71
C MET A 323 -4.07 -2.59 11.60
N CYS A 324 -3.55 -1.40 11.31
CA CYS A 324 -2.65 -0.65 12.19
C CYS A 324 -3.50 0.25 13.09
N MET A 325 -3.56 -0.05 14.38
CA MET A 325 -4.32 0.70 15.37
C MET A 325 -3.35 1.50 16.24
N MET A 326 -3.57 2.81 16.30
CA MET A 326 -2.82 3.74 17.14
C MET A 326 -3.74 4.24 18.24
N THR A 327 -3.40 3.94 19.49
CA THR A 327 -4.23 4.31 20.64
C THR A 327 -3.46 5.21 21.59
N GLN A 328 -3.99 6.40 21.83
CA GLN A 328 -3.53 7.34 22.84
C GLN A 328 -4.38 7.20 24.10
N GLU A 329 -3.76 6.86 25.23
CA GLU A 329 -4.42 6.73 26.52
C GLU A 329 -3.87 7.73 27.54
N LYS A 330 -4.76 8.50 28.17
CA LYS A 330 -4.41 9.44 29.23
C LYS A 330 -5.37 9.30 30.40
N GLU A 331 -4.81 9.07 31.59
CA GLU A 331 -5.55 9.23 32.83
C GLU A 331 -5.76 10.71 33.12
N LEU A 332 -7.02 11.12 33.28
CA LEU A 332 -7.38 12.48 33.67
C LEU A 332 -7.60 12.50 35.18
N GLN A 333 -6.90 13.40 35.87
CA GLN A 333 -6.88 13.48 37.33
C GLN A 333 -8.29 13.51 37.99
N THR A 334 -9.30 14.04 37.29
CA THR A 334 -10.67 14.21 37.83
C THR A 334 -11.80 13.69 36.93
N MET A 335 -11.53 13.22 35.71
CA MET A 335 -12.56 12.91 34.69
C MET A 335 -12.46 11.51 34.06
N GLY A 336 -11.75 10.57 34.70
CA GLY A 336 -11.64 9.19 34.23
C GLY A 336 -10.53 8.96 33.19
N HIS A 337 -10.64 7.88 32.43
CA HIS A 337 -9.65 7.47 31.43
C HIS A 337 -10.08 7.93 30.04
N ARG A 338 -9.21 8.69 29.36
CA ARG A 338 -9.41 9.07 27.96
C ARG A 338 -8.64 8.11 27.06
N ARG A 339 -9.37 7.29 26.32
CA ARG A 339 -8.85 6.44 25.24
C ARG A 339 -9.30 6.96 23.89
N GLN A 340 -8.36 7.21 22.99
CA GLN A 340 -8.66 7.60 21.61
C GLN A 340 -7.85 6.73 20.66
N THR A 341 -8.53 6.10 19.71
CA THR A 341 -7.90 5.20 18.76
C THR A 341 -8.17 5.68 17.35
N ILE A 342 -7.11 5.88 16.56
CA ILE A 342 -7.21 5.96 15.11
C ILE A 342 -6.67 4.66 14.52
N GLY A 343 -7.17 4.24 13.36
CA GLY A 343 -6.71 3.02 12.74
C GLY A 343 -6.99 2.96 11.25
N PHE A 344 -6.15 2.25 10.53
CA PHE A 344 -6.27 2.07 9.09
C PHE A 344 -5.67 0.73 8.67
N CYS A 345 -5.95 0.30 7.44
CA CYS A 345 -5.42 -0.94 6.92
C CYS A 345 -3.90 -0.85 6.79
N VAL A 346 -3.17 -1.91 7.11
CA VAL A 346 -1.70 -1.95 7.00
C VAL A 346 -1.23 -1.63 5.57
N THR A 347 -2.06 -1.90 4.56
CA THR A 347 -1.78 -1.52 3.16
C THR A 347 -1.73 0.00 2.92
N GLU A 348 -2.26 0.81 3.84
CA GLU A 348 -2.30 2.27 3.79
C GLU A 348 -1.18 2.91 4.60
N LEU A 349 -0.39 2.10 5.30
CA LEU A 349 0.68 2.56 6.19
C LEU A 349 1.73 3.41 5.47
N SER A 350 2.09 3.06 4.24
CA SER A 350 3.03 3.83 3.42
C SER A 350 2.49 5.23 3.09
N ALA A 351 1.20 5.33 2.71
CA ALA A 351 0.56 6.62 2.44
C ALA A 351 0.38 7.47 3.69
N PHE A 352 0.09 6.83 4.83
CA PHE A 352 0.10 7.51 6.12
C PHE A 352 1.51 8.05 6.45
N TYR A 353 2.55 7.24 6.24
CA TYR A 353 3.93 7.66 6.49
C TYR A 353 4.38 8.79 5.57
N ASP A 354 3.95 8.83 4.31
CA ASP A 354 4.20 9.95 3.40
C ASP A 354 3.65 11.27 3.97
N VAL A 355 2.43 11.26 4.52
CA VAL A 355 1.85 12.46 5.17
C VAL A 355 2.61 12.83 6.46
N VAL A 356 3.08 11.83 7.21
CA VAL A 356 3.93 12.04 8.38
C VAL A 356 5.27 12.67 7.99
N ILE A 357 5.87 12.28 6.86
CA ILE A 357 7.07 12.92 6.29
C ILE A 357 6.79 14.38 5.95
N ASP A 358 5.66 14.69 5.31
CA ASP A 358 5.29 16.06 4.98
C ASP A 358 5.12 16.93 6.22
N ALA A 359 4.43 16.42 7.25
CA ALA A 359 4.30 17.08 8.54
C ALA A 359 5.66 17.30 9.20
N ALA A 360 6.57 16.31 9.14
CA ALA A 360 7.90 16.41 9.72
C ALA A 360 8.77 17.45 8.99
N ARG A 361 8.67 17.56 7.66
CA ARG A 361 9.32 18.63 6.88
C ARG A 361 8.75 19.99 7.24
N TYR A 362 7.42 20.11 7.28
CA TYR A 362 6.77 21.37 7.66
C TYR A 362 7.20 21.84 9.06
N TRP A 363 7.26 20.91 10.03
CA TRP A 363 7.68 21.21 11.39
C TRP A 363 9.20 21.29 11.59
N ARG A 364 9.97 21.24 10.50
CA ARG A 364 11.45 21.28 10.47
C ARG A 364 12.07 20.27 11.43
N ILE A 365 11.53 19.06 11.43
CA ILE A 365 12.06 17.89 12.15
C ILE A 365 13.09 17.16 11.28
N ILE A 366 12.83 17.12 9.97
CA ILE A 366 13.73 16.59 8.95
C ILE A 366 13.94 17.63 7.85
N SER A 367 15.06 17.51 7.13
CA SER A 367 15.46 18.37 6.02
C SER A 367 14.70 18.07 4.73
#